data_AF-A0A2X4UZN1-F1
#
_entry.id   AF-A0A2X4UZN1-F1
#
_cell.length_a   1.000
_cell.length_b   1.000
_cell.length_c   1.000
_cell.angle_alpha   90.00
_cell.angle_beta   90.00
_cell.angle_gamma   90.00
#
_symmetry.space_group_name_H-M   'P 1'
#
loop_
_entity.id
_entity.type
_entity.pdbx_description
1 polymer ?
#
loop_
_entity_poly.entity_id
_entity_poly.type
_entity_poly.pdbx_seq_one_letter_code
_entity_poly.pdbx_strand_id
1 'polypeptide(L)'
;MIGRISRFLTRFVSRYLPDPLIFAMLLTMLTFLIALALTPHTPMDMVKMWGDGFWNLLGFGMQMALIIVTGHALASSAPIKRLLRLTASAAKTPTQGVMLVTFFGCTACAINWGFGLVVGAMFAREVARRVPGSDYPLLIACAYIGFLTWGGGFSGSMPLLAATPGNPVEHIAGLIPVTQTMFTGYNAFVTFA
;
A
#
# COMPACT_ATOMS: atom_id res chain seq x y z
N MET A 1 -24.97 -15.05 2.51
CA MET A 1 -24.03 -15.88 1.73
C MET A 1 -22.59 -15.38 1.85
N ILE A 2 -22.31 -14.12 1.47
CA ILE A 2 -20.96 -13.50 1.52
C ILE A 2 -20.30 -13.61 2.90
N GLY A 3 -21.00 -13.28 3.98
CA GLY A 3 -20.41 -13.36 5.33
C GLY A 3 -19.99 -14.77 5.76
N ARG A 4 -20.63 -15.82 5.24
CA ARG A 4 -20.28 -17.22 5.56
C ARG A 4 -19.00 -17.64 4.82
N ILE A 5 -18.87 -17.25 3.55
CA ILE A 5 -17.67 -17.44 2.72
C ILE A 5 -16.50 -16.63 3.30
N SER A 6 -16.70 -15.35 3.57
CA SER A 6 -15.69 -14.46 4.17
C SER A 6 -15.14 -15.05 5.48
N ARG A 7 -16.00 -15.48 6.41
CA ARG A 7 -15.54 -16.11 7.67
C ARG A 7 -14.82 -17.44 7.48
N PHE A 8 -15.12 -18.19 6.42
CA PHE A 8 -14.40 -19.42 6.09
C PHE A 8 -13.00 -19.09 5.58
N LEU A 9 -12.90 -18.20 4.57
CA LEU A 9 -11.62 -17.76 4.00
C LEU A 9 -10.74 -17.10 5.05
N THR A 10 -11.28 -16.19 5.86
CA THR A 10 -10.53 -15.55 6.94
C THR A 10 -9.97 -16.57 7.92
N ARG A 11 -10.76 -17.57 8.35
CA ARG A 11 -10.28 -18.62 9.26
C ARG A 11 -9.19 -19.49 8.66
N PHE A 12 -9.29 -19.78 7.36
CA PHE A 12 -8.27 -20.54 6.66
C PHE A 12 -6.97 -19.75 6.58
N VAL A 13 -7.03 -18.52 6.04
CA VAL A 13 -5.86 -17.65 5.89
C VAL A 13 -5.21 -17.35 7.24
N SER A 14 -5.99 -16.97 8.26
CA SER A 14 -5.43 -16.64 9.58
C SER A 14 -4.77 -17.83 10.28
N ARG A 15 -5.12 -19.07 9.90
CA ARG A 15 -4.58 -20.28 10.51
C ARG A 15 -3.36 -20.83 9.77
N TYR A 16 -3.32 -20.67 8.44
CA TYR A 16 -2.34 -21.34 7.59
C TYR A 16 -1.41 -20.39 6.85
N LEU A 17 -1.67 -19.09 6.80
CA LEU A 17 -0.75 -18.12 6.21
C LEU A 17 0.31 -17.77 7.25
N PRO A 18 1.55 -18.29 7.15
CA PRO A 18 2.61 -17.90 8.05
C PRO A 18 3.00 -16.44 7.79
N ASP A 19 3.74 -15.89 8.74
CA ASP A 19 4.26 -14.54 8.65
C ASP A 19 5.10 -14.35 7.36
N PRO A 20 5.02 -13.20 6.67
CA PRO A 20 5.80 -12.93 5.47
C PRO A 20 7.32 -13.17 5.63
N LEU A 21 7.88 -12.94 6.83
CA LEU A 21 9.28 -13.22 7.12
C LEU A 21 9.59 -14.71 7.06
N ILE A 22 8.67 -15.56 7.53
CA ILE A 22 8.83 -17.02 7.46
C ILE A 22 8.89 -17.45 5.99
N PHE A 23 7.99 -16.91 5.15
CA PHE A 23 8.04 -17.18 3.71
C PHE A 23 9.37 -16.73 3.09
N ALA A 24 9.84 -15.51 3.40
CA ALA A 24 11.10 -15.01 2.89
C ALA A 24 12.30 -15.89 3.30
N MET A 25 12.33 -16.36 4.55
CA MET A 25 13.36 -17.28 5.05
C MET A 25 13.31 -18.65 4.37
N LEU A 26 12.11 -19.22 4.20
CA LEU A 26 11.92 -20.49 3.50
C LEU A 26 12.33 -20.39 2.03
N LEU A 27 11.94 -19.32 1.33
CA LEU A 27 12.34 -19.06 -0.04
C LEU A 27 13.84 -18.84 -0.16
N THR A 28 14.46 -18.16 0.81
CA THR A 28 15.92 -17.99 0.86
C THR A 28 16.62 -19.35 0.96
N MET A 29 16.19 -20.22 1.89
CA MET A 29 16.75 -21.56 2.04
C MET A 29 16.53 -22.42 0.79
N LEU A 30 15.32 -22.39 0.24
CA LEU A 30 14.98 -23.12 -0.98
C LEU A 30 15.84 -22.66 -2.16
N THR A 31 15.97 -21.35 -2.36
CA THR A 31 16.79 -20.76 -3.43
C THR A 31 18.26 -21.14 -3.25
N PHE A 32 18.76 -21.12 -2.01
CA PHE A 32 20.12 -21.55 -1.68
C PHE A 32 20.37 -23.02 -2.07
N LEU A 33 19.45 -23.93 -1.71
CA LEU A 33 19.55 -25.36 -2.06
C LEU A 33 19.48 -25.59 -3.57
N ILE A 34 18.56 -24.91 -4.26
CA ILE A 34 18.42 -24.99 -5.72
C ILE A 34 19.68 -24.48 -6.41
N ALA A 35 20.21 -23.33 -5.97
CA ALA A 35 21.41 -22.76 -6.56
C ALA A 35 22.63 -23.66 -6.37
N LEU A 36 22.80 -24.28 -5.19
CA LEU A 36 23.85 -25.26 -4.95
C LEU A 36 23.73 -26.52 -5.84
N ALA A 37 22.52 -26.97 -6.12
CA ALA A 37 22.30 -28.15 -6.95
C ALA A 37 22.48 -27.89 -8.44
N LEU A 38 22.18 -26.67 -8.91
CA LEU A 38 22.08 -26.33 -10.33
C LEU A 38 23.18 -25.42 -10.87
N THR A 39 24.03 -24.85 -10.01
CA THR A 39 25.10 -23.92 -10.41
C THR A 39 26.46 -24.38 -9.91
N PRO A 40 27.57 -23.96 -10.53
CA PRO A 40 28.93 -24.36 -10.12
C PRO A 40 29.44 -23.62 -8.87
N HIS A 41 28.59 -22.88 -8.16
CA HIS A 41 28.99 -22.05 -7.04
C HIS A 41 29.12 -22.84 -5.73
N THR A 42 30.08 -22.45 -4.89
CA THR A 42 30.27 -23.07 -3.57
C THR A 42 29.27 -22.53 -2.54
N PRO A 43 29.03 -23.25 -1.42
CA PRO A 43 28.19 -22.73 -0.32
C PRO A 43 28.64 -21.37 0.20
N MET A 44 29.96 -21.12 0.21
CA MET A 44 30.49 -19.83 0.64
C MET A 44 30.19 -18.71 -0.35
N ASP A 45 30.21 -18.99 -1.66
CA ASP A 45 29.85 -18.03 -2.70
C ASP A 45 28.38 -17.64 -2.58
N MET A 46 27.49 -18.62 -2.32
CA MET A 46 26.05 -18.37 -2.12
C MET A 46 25.78 -17.46 -0.91
N VAL A 47 26.48 -17.68 0.21
CA VAL A 47 26.36 -16.81 1.40
C VAL A 47 26.82 -15.38 1.09
N LYS A 48 27.93 -15.23 0.36
CA LYS A 48 28.42 -13.90 -0.06
C LYS A 48 27.43 -13.20 -0.96
N MET A 49 26.94 -13.87 -2.01
CA MET A 49 25.94 -13.30 -2.93
C MET A 49 24.66 -12.87 -2.21
N TRP A 50 24.17 -13.67 -1.26
CA TRP A 50 23.01 -13.30 -0.44
C TRP A 50 23.29 -12.07 0.42
N GLY A 51 24.45 -12.03 1.09
CA GLY A 51 24.87 -10.91 1.93
C GLY A 51 25.07 -9.61 1.15
N ASP A 52 25.70 -9.68 -0.02
CA ASP A 52 25.89 -8.54 -0.91
C ASP A 52 24.53 -8.02 -1.43
N GLY A 53 23.61 -8.94 -1.76
CA GLY A 53 22.26 -8.61 -2.21
C GLY A 53 21.37 -7.98 -1.13
N PHE A 54 21.54 -8.36 0.14
CA PHE A 54 20.71 -7.92 1.26
C PHE A 54 20.65 -6.38 1.39
N TRP A 55 21.77 -5.70 1.12
CA TRP A 55 21.91 -4.27 1.31
C TRP A 55 21.33 -3.43 0.16
N ASN A 56 21.04 -4.05 -0.99
CA ASN A 56 20.59 -3.34 -2.20
C ASN A 56 19.23 -2.65 -2.02
N LEU A 57 18.39 -3.12 -1.09
CA LEU A 57 17.05 -2.60 -0.85
C LEU A 57 16.93 -1.79 0.44
N LEU A 58 18.02 -1.52 1.16
CA LEU A 58 17.95 -0.78 2.43
C LEU A 58 17.39 0.63 2.23
N GLY A 59 17.86 1.35 1.20
CA GLY A 59 17.35 2.68 0.87
C GLY A 59 15.86 2.66 0.53
N PHE A 60 15.44 1.70 -0.30
CA PHE A 60 14.03 1.48 -0.63
C PHE A 60 13.18 1.15 0.61
N GLY A 61 13.68 0.25 1.47
CA GLY A 61 13.02 -0.12 2.73
C GLY A 61 12.84 1.07 3.66
N MET A 62 13.87 1.91 3.81
CA MET A 62 13.79 3.16 4.60
C MET A 62 12.76 4.12 4.01
N GLN A 63 12.72 4.29 2.68
CA GLN A 63 11.70 5.11 2.02
C GLN A 63 10.28 4.59 2.33
N MET A 64 10.03 3.29 2.23
CA MET A 64 8.73 2.69 2.54
C MET A 64 8.35 2.88 4.03
N ALA A 65 9.32 2.70 4.94
CA ALA A 65 9.11 2.94 6.36
C ALA A 65 8.74 4.40 6.65
N LEU A 66 9.47 5.36 6.06
CA LEU A 66 9.20 6.78 6.23
C LEU A 66 7.84 7.18 5.66
N ILE A 67 7.42 6.64 4.51
CA ILE A 67 6.09 6.90 3.94
C ILE A 67 4.98 6.56 4.95
N ILE A 68 5.07 5.41 5.61
CA ILE A 68 4.05 4.98 6.59
C ILE A 68 4.16 5.81 7.88
N VAL A 69 5.36 5.95 8.44
CA VAL A 69 5.57 6.63 9.73
C VAL A 69 5.18 8.11 9.63
N THR A 70 5.64 8.80 8.60
CA THR A 70 5.30 10.22 8.39
C THR A 70 3.85 10.41 7.98
N GLY A 71 3.30 9.51 7.14
CA GLY A 71 1.88 9.51 6.80
C GLY A 71 0.98 9.34 8.03
N HIS A 72 1.33 8.42 8.93
CA HIS A 72 0.64 8.24 10.20
C HIS A 72 0.76 9.46 11.11
N ALA A 73 1.97 10.02 11.25
CA ALA A 73 2.22 11.21 12.07
C ALA A 73 1.38 12.41 11.58
N LEU A 74 1.31 12.63 10.27
CA LEU A 74 0.48 13.66 9.65
C LEU A 74 -1.01 13.41 9.92
N ALA A 75 -1.50 12.18 9.68
CA ALA A 75 -2.89 11.80 9.91
C ALA A 75 -3.32 12.00 11.38
N SER A 76 -2.40 11.79 12.31
CA SER A 76 -2.64 11.93 13.75
C SER A 76 -2.61 13.38 14.26
N SER A 77 -2.19 14.34 13.42
CA SER A 77 -2.08 15.75 13.78
C SER A 77 -3.43 16.42 14.07
N ALA A 78 -3.43 17.44 14.93
CA ALA A 78 -4.65 18.18 15.27
C ALA A 78 -5.32 18.87 14.05
N PRO A 79 -4.57 19.47 13.09
CA PRO A 79 -5.16 20.04 11.89
C PRO A 79 -5.92 19.03 11.05
N ILE A 80 -5.34 17.84 10.83
CA ILE A 80 -6.00 16.78 10.05
C ILE A 80 -7.24 16.29 10.78
N LYS A 81 -7.17 16.01 12.08
CA LYS A 81 -8.35 15.61 12.87
C LYS A 81 -9.49 16.65 12.77
N ARG A 82 -9.17 17.95 12.76
CA ARG A 82 -10.16 19.02 12.56
C ARG A 82 -10.76 18.97 11.15
N LEU A 83 -9.92 18.80 10.13
CA LEU A 83 -10.36 18.66 8.74
C LEU A 83 -11.30 17.46 8.57
N LEU A 84 -11.00 16.32 9.17
CA LEU A 84 -11.85 15.12 9.12
C LEU A 84 -13.23 15.37 9.73
N ARG A 85 -13.29 16.05 10.88
CA ARG A 85 -14.59 16.39 11.51
C ARG A 85 -15.42 17.35 10.67
N LEU A 86 -14.77 18.34 10.07
CA LEU A 86 -15.42 19.33 9.20
C LEU A 86 -15.94 18.67 7.92
N THR A 87 -15.10 17.90 7.23
CA THR A 87 -15.48 17.21 5.99
C THR A 87 -16.56 16.16 6.25
N ALA A 88 -16.49 15.40 7.34
CA ALA A 88 -17.52 14.43 7.72
C ALA A 88 -18.91 15.08 7.90
N SER A 89 -18.97 16.39 8.17
CA SER A 89 -20.24 17.11 8.31
C SER A 89 -21.01 17.30 7.00
N ALA A 90 -20.36 17.08 5.86
CA ALA A 90 -21.01 17.13 4.56
C ALA A 90 -21.95 15.93 4.33
N ALA A 91 -21.68 14.78 4.94
CA ALA A 91 -22.55 13.60 4.84
C ALA A 91 -23.74 13.72 5.81
N LYS A 92 -24.95 13.60 5.27
CA LYS A 92 -26.21 13.64 6.03
C LYS A 92 -26.97 12.31 5.99
N THR A 93 -26.61 11.41 5.08
CA THR A 93 -27.22 10.09 4.91
C THR A 93 -26.16 8.99 4.80
N PRO A 94 -26.47 7.72 5.12
CA PRO A 94 -25.51 6.61 5.00
C PRO A 94 -24.87 6.51 3.61
N THR A 95 -25.66 6.69 2.54
CA THR A 95 -25.18 6.68 1.15
C THR A 95 -24.17 7.80 0.90
N GLN A 96 -24.45 9.02 1.36
CA GLN A 96 -23.49 10.13 1.29
C GLN A 96 -22.23 9.83 2.09
N GLY A 97 -22.35 9.16 3.24
CA GLY A 97 -21.21 8.73 4.03
C GLY A 97 -20.28 7.78 3.27
N VAL A 98 -20.85 6.77 2.61
CA VAL A 98 -20.12 5.83 1.74
C VAL A 98 -19.40 6.55 0.61
N MET A 99 -20.11 7.42 -0.12
CA MET A 99 -19.52 8.18 -1.22
C MET A 99 -18.39 9.09 -0.75
N LEU A 100 -18.60 9.80 0.35
CA LEU A 100 -17.63 10.74 0.91
C LEU A 100 -16.37 10.04 1.41
N VAL A 101 -16.52 8.91 2.13
CA VAL A 101 -15.37 8.13 2.62
C VAL A 101 -14.57 7.55 1.45
N THR A 102 -15.24 7.02 0.44
CA THR A 102 -14.58 6.49 -0.77
C THR A 102 -13.79 7.60 -1.47
N PHE A 103 -14.45 8.72 -1.78
CA PHE A 103 -13.82 9.84 -2.47
C PHE A 103 -12.61 10.40 -1.72
N PHE A 104 -12.77 10.62 -0.41
CA PHE A 104 -11.69 11.11 0.45
C PHE A 104 -10.53 10.11 0.51
N GLY A 105 -10.82 8.81 0.64
CA GLY A 105 -9.83 7.73 0.63
C GLY A 105 -9.05 7.68 -0.68
N CYS A 106 -9.74 7.68 -1.83
CA CYS A 106 -9.11 7.71 -3.15
C CYS A 106 -8.20 8.93 -3.33
N THR A 107 -8.66 10.11 -2.91
CA THR A 107 -7.90 11.35 -3.01
C THR A 107 -6.66 11.30 -2.12
N ALA A 108 -6.83 10.89 -0.87
CA ALA A 108 -5.73 10.81 0.08
C ALA A 108 -4.68 9.78 -0.35
N CYS A 109 -5.09 8.61 -0.86
CA CYS A 109 -4.18 7.59 -1.37
C CYS A 109 -3.47 8.01 -2.66
N ALA A 110 -4.16 8.72 -3.55
CA ALA A 110 -3.55 9.26 -4.77
C ALA A 110 -2.46 10.30 -4.43
N ILE A 111 -2.62 11.09 -3.37
CA ILE A 111 -1.59 12.02 -2.91
C ILE A 111 -0.45 11.26 -2.21
N ASN A 112 -0.78 10.48 -1.19
CA ASN A 112 0.17 9.69 -0.43
C ASN A 112 -0.51 8.44 0.14
N TRP A 113 -0.10 7.26 -0.32
CA TRP A 113 -0.75 6.01 0.07
C TRP A 113 -0.58 5.68 1.57
N GLY A 114 0.57 6.00 2.18
CA GLY A 114 0.82 5.76 3.60
C GLY A 114 -0.08 6.62 4.50
N PHE A 115 -0.24 7.90 4.15
CA PHE A 115 -1.20 8.80 4.77
C PHE A 115 -2.64 8.34 4.51
N GLY A 116 -2.97 8.05 3.24
CA GLY A 116 -4.28 7.63 2.76
C GLY A 116 -4.83 6.41 3.52
N LEU A 117 -4.00 5.40 3.72
CA LEU A 117 -4.34 4.18 4.45
C LEU A 117 -4.78 4.48 5.89
N VAL A 118 -4.04 5.33 6.60
CA VAL A 118 -4.35 5.68 8.00
C VAL A 118 -5.55 6.62 8.07
N VAL A 119 -5.53 7.69 7.27
CA VAL A 119 -6.54 8.75 7.35
C VAL A 119 -7.91 8.27 6.87
N GLY A 120 -7.97 7.36 5.89
CA GLY A 120 -9.22 6.78 5.40
C GLY A 120 -9.96 6.02 6.50
N ALA A 121 -9.26 5.19 7.27
CA ALA A 121 -9.84 4.47 8.41
C ALA A 121 -10.32 5.44 9.52
N MET A 122 -9.51 6.48 9.81
CA MET A 122 -9.91 7.52 10.76
C MET A 122 -11.16 8.27 10.28
N PHE A 123 -11.25 8.59 9.00
CA PHE A 123 -12.37 9.31 8.42
C PHE A 123 -13.66 8.47 8.39
N ALA A 124 -13.56 7.19 8.02
CA ALA A 124 -14.67 6.23 8.11
C ALA A 124 -15.28 6.21 9.51
N ARG A 125 -14.43 6.23 10.54
CA ARG A 125 -14.88 6.28 11.94
C ARG A 125 -15.57 7.60 12.30
N GLU A 126 -15.07 8.74 11.84
CA GLU A 126 -15.71 10.03 12.09
C GLU A 126 -17.08 10.14 11.38
N VAL A 127 -17.20 9.64 10.15
CA VAL A 127 -18.47 9.59 9.41
C VAL A 127 -19.48 8.67 10.09
N ALA A 128 -19.06 7.45 10.50
CA ALA A 128 -19.93 6.49 11.17
C ALA A 128 -20.49 7.02 12.50
N ARG A 129 -19.69 7.79 13.24
CA ARG A 129 -20.12 8.44 14.49
C ARG A 129 -21.15 9.54 14.26
N ARG A 130 -21.08 10.22 13.11
CA ARG A 130 -21.91 11.39 12.82
C ARG A 130 -23.22 11.05 12.11
N VAL A 131 -23.22 10.00 11.28
CA VAL A 131 -24.35 9.64 10.42
C VAL A 131 -25.01 8.37 10.97
N PRO A 132 -26.12 8.48 11.72
CA PRO A 132 -26.83 7.32 12.24
C PRO A 132 -27.28 6.38 11.13
N GLY A 133 -27.23 5.07 11.38
CA GLY A 133 -27.60 4.04 10.40
C GLY A 133 -26.52 3.72 9.37
N SER A 134 -25.32 4.31 9.48
CA SER A 134 -24.18 3.91 8.65
C SER A 134 -23.66 2.54 9.04
N ASP A 135 -23.43 1.67 8.05
CA ASP A 135 -22.72 0.41 8.23
C ASP A 135 -21.21 0.68 8.34
N TYR A 136 -20.67 0.57 9.55
CA TYR A 136 -19.26 0.87 9.81
C TYR A 136 -18.29 -0.08 9.06
N PRO A 137 -18.49 -1.41 9.05
CA PRO A 137 -17.72 -2.30 8.17
C PRO A 137 -17.72 -1.87 6.70
N LEU A 138 -18.86 -1.43 6.15
CA LEU A 138 -18.93 -0.93 4.78
C LEU A 138 -18.11 0.34 4.61
N LEU A 139 -18.16 1.29 5.53
CA LEU A 139 -17.33 2.50 5.49
C LEU A 139 -15.83 2.18 5.54
N ILE A 140 -15.43 1.17 6.32
CA ILE A 140 -14.04 0.69 6.35
C ILE A 140 -13.65 0.06 5.01
N ALA A 141 -14.53 -0.74 4.41
CA ALA A 141 -14.30 -1.29 3.06
C ALA A 141 -14.14 -0.16 2.03
N CYS A 142 -14.95 0.90 2.13
CA CYS A 142 -14.87 2.09 1.27
C CYS A 142 -13.55 2.84 1.45
N ALA A 143 -13.06 2.98 2.68
CA ALA A 143 -11.74 3.56 2.93
C ALA A 143 -10.61 2.71 2.30
N TYR A 144 -10.75 1.39 2.32
CA TYR A 144 -9.82 0.45 1.68
C TYR A 144 -9.86 0.50 0.15
N ILE A 145 -11.05 0.71 -0.45
CA ILE A 145 -11.19 0.92 -1.90
C ILE A 145 -10.33 2.10 -2.37
N GLY A 146 -10.16 3.13 -1.53
CA GLY A 146 -9.26 4.25 -1.80
C GLY A 146 -7.84 3.84 -2.17
N PHE A 147 -7.37 2.68 -1.69
CA PHE A 147 -6.04 2.17 -2.00
C PHE A 147 -5.85 1.75 -3.47
N LEU A 148 -6.93 1.60 -4.24
CA LEU A 148 -6.85 1.27 -5.66
C LEU A 148 -6.19 2.39 -6.50
N THR A 149 -6.25 3.65 -6.05
CA THR A 149 -5.66 4.80 -6.77
C THR A 149 -4.17 5.03 -6.46
N TRP A 150 -3.63 4.34 -5.44
CA TRP A 150 -2.27 4.61 -4.97
C TRP A 150 -1.21 4.38 -6.04
N GLY A 151 -1.32 3.29 -6.80
CA GLY A 151 -0.28 2.87 -7.75
C GLY A 151 -0.05 3.90 -8.87
N GLY A 152 -1.12 4.59 -9.29
CA GLY A 152 -1.09 5.68 -10.25
C GLY A 152 -0.95 7.07 -9.66
N GLY A 153 -1.01 7.19 -8.33
CA GLY A 153 -0.92 8.47 -7.63
C GLY A 153 0.50 9.03 -7.53
N PHE A 154 0.62 10.23 -6.98
CA PHE A 154 1.89 10.95 -6.77
C PHE A 154 2.90 10.19 -5.91
N SER A 155 2.42 9.25 -5.09
CA SER A 155 3.25 8.40 -4.22
C SER A 155 3.46 6.98 -4.75
N GLY A 156 3.14 6.73 -6.03
CA GLY A 156 3.32 5.43 -6.66
C GLY A 156 4.78 4.96 -6.58
N SER A 157 5.04 3.91 -5.78
CA SER A 157 6.40 3.46 -5.50
C SER A 157 7.12 2.94 -6.76
N MET A 158 6.43 2.21 -7.63
CA MET A 158 6.99 1.71 -8.89
C MET A 158 7.38 2.84 -9.86
N PRO A 159 6.50 3.79 -10.23
CA PRO A 159 6.86 4.86 -11.16
C PRO A 159 7.94 5.80 -10.60
N LEU A 160 7.94 6.07 -9.29
CA LEU A 160 8.98 6.89 -8.66
C LEU A 160 10.33 6.18 -8.64
N LEU A 161 10.35 4.88 -8.31
CA LEU A 161 11.59 4.09 -8.33
C LEU A 161 12.17 3.99 -9.75
N ALA A 162 11.32 3.75 -10.75
CA ALA A 162 11.75 3.67 -12.15
C ALA A 162 12.31 4.98 -12.71
N ALA A 163 11.88 6.12 -12.15
CA ALA A 163 12.38 7.45 -12.50
C ALA A 163 13.64 7.87 -11.70
N THR A 164 14.09 7.07 -10.73
CA THR A 164 15.19 7.40 -9.82
C THR A 164 16.52 6.84 -10.35
N PRO A 165 17.57 7.66 -10.56
CA PRO A 165 18.91 7.19 -10.90
C PRO A 165 19.49 6.24 -9.86
N GLY A 166 20.16 5.19 -10.33
CA GLY A 166 20.74 4.12 -9.50
C GLY A 166 19.70 3.12 -8.99
N ASN A 167 18.50 3.07 -9.56
CA ASN A 167 17.51 2.07 -9.15
C ASN A 167 17.93 0.65 -9.56
N PRO A 168 17.50 -0.41 -8.84
CA PRO A 168 17.98 -1.77 -9.06
C PRO A 168 17.76 -2.34 -10.47
N VAL A 169 16.81 -1.79 -11.24
CA VAL A 169 16.42 -2.30 -12.57
C VAL A 169 16.85 -1.39 -13.73
N GLU A 170 17.56 -0.30 -13.44
CA GLU A 170 18.01 0.67 -14.45
C GLU A 170 18.88 0.01 -15.53
N HIS A 171 19.73 -0.95 -15.15
CA HIS A 171 20.59 -1.68 -16.07
C HIS A 171 19.83 -2.53 -17.11
N ILE A 172 18.54 -2.82 -16.88
CA ILE A 172 17.68 -3.61 -17.76
C ILE A 172 16.78 -2.71 -18.59
N ALA A 173 16.11 -1.75 -17.93
CA ALA A 173 15.02 -0.97 -18.51
C ALA A 173 15.39 0.50 -18.80
N GLY A 174 16.56 0.96 -18.36
CA GLY A 174 16.90 2.38 -18.31
C GLY A 174 16.08 3.16 -17.27
N LEU A 175 16.22 4.48 -17.30
CA LEU A 175 15.38 5.38 -16.51
C LEU A 175 14.08 5.68 -17.23
N ILE A 176 12.95 5.45 -16.54
CA ILE A 176 11.61 5.71 -17.06
C ILE A 176 11.05 6.94 -16.35
N PRO A 177 10.98 8.10 -17.03
CA PRO A 177 10.51 9.33 -16.39
C PRO A 177 9.02 9.25 -16.05
N VAL A 178 8.61 10.01 -15.02
CA VAL A 178 7.21 10.08 -14.58
C VAL A 178 6.23 10.57 -15.66
N THR A 179 6.73 11.27 -16.67
CA THR A 179 5.94 11.68 -17.85
C THR A 179 5.47 10.51 -18.71
N GLN A 180 6.17 9.38 -18.65
CA GLN A 180 5.83 8.14 -19.36
C GLN A 180 5.13 7.11 -18.47
N THR A 181 4.89 7.42 -17.19
CA THR A 181 4.20 6.54 -16.25
C THR A 181 3.03 7.27 -15.59
N MET A 182 3.32 8.05 -14.56
CA MET A 182 2.34 8.74 -13.71
C MET A 182 1.53 9.81 -14.45
N PHE A 183 2.14 10.56 -15.37
CA PHE A 183 1.47 11.65 -16.10
C PHE A 183 0.91 11.24 -17.46
N THR A 184 0.76 9.94 -17.70
CA THR A 184 0.14 9.46 -18.93
C THR A 184 -1.38 9.57 -18.87
N GLY A 185 -2.01 9.71 -20.04
CA GLY A 185 -3.47 9.80 -20.14
C GLY A 185 -4.21 8.55 -19.63
N TYR A 186 -3.63 7.35 -19.83
CA TYR A 186 -4.23 6.12 -19.32
C TYR A 186 -4.16 6.04 -17.79
N ASN A 187 -3.07 6.51 -17.17
CA ASN A 187 -2.98 6.55 -15.71
C ASN A 187 -3.94 7.58 -15.11
N ALA A 188 -4.05 8.75 -15.75
CA ALA A 188 -5.04 9.76 -15.37
C ALA A 188 -6.47 9.20 -15.48
N PHE A 189 -6.79 8.48 -16.57
CA PHE A 189 -8.08 7.82 -16.73
C PHE A 189 -8.35 6.84 -15.58
N VAL A 190 -7.43 5.91 -15.29
CA VAL A 190 -7.63 4.93 -14.21
C VAL A 190 -7.71 5.58 -12.82
N THR A 191 -7.04 6.71 -12.61
CA THR A 191 -7.00 7.39 -11.29
C THR A 191 -8.23 8.26 -11.06
N PHE A 192 -8.81 8.86 -12.10
CA PHE A 192 -9.89 9.85 -11.99
C PHE A 192 -11.27 9.38 -12.48
N ALA A 193 -11.34 8.33 -13.31
CA ALA A 193 -12.60 7.75 -13.79
C ALA A 193 -13.18 6.75 -12.77
#